data_AF-A0A4R5QM48-F1
#
_entry.id   AF-A0A4R5QM48-F1
#
_cell.length_a   1.000
_cell.length_b   1.000
_cell.length_c   1.000
_cell.angle_alpha   90.00
_cell.angle_beta   90.00
_cell.angle_gamma   90.00
#
_symmetry.space_group_name_H-M   'P 1'
#
loop_
_entity.id
_entity.type
_entity.pdbx_description
1 polymer ?
#
loop_
_entity_poly.entity_id
_entity_poly.type
_entity_poly.pdbx_seq_one_letter_code
_entity_poly.pdbx_strand_id
1 'polypeptide(L)'
;MVATSVPARPLHPLHAILLAFPLPLFLGALLSDVAYAESFEVQWANFAAWLNAGALLFGGFAVLWALIDLVRAGRARRGHAGLYFAALAAMWVLGLVGAFVHGKDAYAIMPEALYLSAVVALLALVASWLGYSGVRPATVAGEAA
;
A
#
# COMPACT_ATOMS: atom_id res chain seq x y z
N MET A 1 2.15 34.21 18.70
CA MET A 1 1.57 32.90 18.35
C MET A 1 2.71 32.07 17.76
N VAL A 2 3.28 31.12 18.51
CA VAL A 2 4.47 30.36 18.07
C VAL A 2 4.00 29.25 17.14
N ALA A 3 4.25 29.40 15.84
CA ALA A 3 4.07 28.32 14.88
C ALA A 3 5.23 27.33 15.05
N THR A 4 5.02 26.26 15.82
CA THR A 4 5.95 25.13 15.83
C THR A 4 5.76 24.36 14.53
N SER A 5 6.54 24.71 13.50
CA SER A 5 6.68 23.87 12.32
C SER A 5 7.38 22.58 12.75
N VAL A 6 6.60 21.50 12.90
CA VAL A 6 7.20 20.17 13.07
C VAL A 6 7.98 19.90 11.78
N PRO A 7 9.31 19.69 11.83
CA PRO A 7 10.08 19.42 10.63
C PRO A 7 9.56 18.12 10.00
N ALA A 8 8.87 18.26 8.87
CA ALA A 8 8.52 17.17 7.99
C ALA A 8 9.83 16.63 7.41
N ARG A 9 10.30 15.50 7.92
CA ARG A 9 11.47 14.84 7.34
C ARG A 9 10.96 14.09 6.12
N PRO A 10 11.48 14.37 4.91
CA PRO A 10 11.03 13.68 3.71
C PRO A 10 11.22 12.17 3.88
N LEU A 11 10.25 11.39 3.39
CA LEU A 11 10.38 9.94 3.26
C LEU A 11 11.68 9.65 2.51
N HIS A 12 12.40 8.60 2.93
CA HIS A 12 13.59 8.19 2.20
C HIS A 12 13.20 7.94 0.73
N PRO A 13 13.90 8.50 -0.27
CA PRO A 13 13.47 8.43 -1.68
C PRO A 13 13.21 7.00 -2.15
N LEU A 14 14.03 6.05 -1.70
CA LEU A 14 13.84 4.63 -2.00
C LEU A 14 12.51 4.09 -1.45
N HIS A 15 12.12 4.49 -0.24
CA HIS A 15 10.85 4.07 0.36
C HIS A 15 9.65 4.68 -0.36
N ALA A 16 9.75 5.93 -0.79
CA ALA A 16 8.72 6.58 -1.60
C ALA A 16 8.55 5.91 -2.97
N ILE A 17 9.64 5.45 -3.59
CA ILE A 17 9.61 4.67 -4.83
C ILE A 17 8.94 3.32 -4.57
N LEU A 18 9.33 2.59 -3.52
CA LEU A 18 8.74 1.31 -3.16
C LEU A 18 7.24 1.41 -2.85
N LEU A 19 6.79 2.52 -2.23
CA LEU A 19 5.39 2.77 -1.94
C LEU A 19 4.54 3.07 -3.20
N ALA A 20 5.16 3.48 -4.30
CA ALA A 20 4.45 3.81 -5.53
C ALA A 20 3.98 2.57 -6.32
N PHE A 21 4.55 1.39 -6.05
CA PHE A 21 4.24 0.15 -6.78
C PHE A 21 3.01 -0.62 -6.27
N PRO A 22 2.76 -0.78 -4.95
CA PRO A 22 1.66 -1.61 -4.45
C PRO A 22 0.28 -1.16 -4.94
N LEU A 23 0.01 0.16 -4.96
CA LEU A 23 -1.28 0.70 -5.36
C LEU A 23 -1.70 0.30 -6.80
N PRO A 24 -0.91 0.61 -7.85
CA PRO A 24 -1.27 0.21 -9.22
C PRO A 24 -1.31 -1.31 -9.39
N LEU A 25 -0.46 -2.07 -8.69
CA LEU A 25 -0.45 -3.54 -8.80
C LEU A 25 -1.69 -4.18 -8.18
N PHE A 26 -2.10 -3.76 -6.98
CA PHE A 26 -3.35 -4.24 -6.36
C PHE A 26 -4.59 -3.78 -7.11
N LEU A 27 -4.58 -2.55 -7.67
CA LEU A 27 -5.67 -2.08 -8.51
C LEU A 27 -5.78 -2.90 -9.80
N GLY A 28 -4.66 -3.22 -10.43
CA GLY A 28 -4.62 -4.10 -11.59
C GLY A 28 -5.12 -5.51 -11.28
N ALA A 29 -4.77 -6.05 -10.10
CA ALA A 29 -5.28 -7.34 -9.63
C ALA A 29 -6.80 -7.31 -9.47
N LEU A 30 -7.36 -6.26 -8.85
CA LEU A 30 -8.81 -6.06 -8.73
C LEU A 30 -9.51 -5.99 -10.09
N LEU A 31 -8.96 -5.23 -11.05
CA LEU A 31 -9.53 -5.14 -12.39
C LEU A 31 -9.51 -6.51 -13.11
N SER A 32 -8.46 -7.29 -12.88
CA SER A 32 -8.31 -8.64 -13.41
C SER A 32 -9.33 -9.61 -12.78
N ASP A 33 -9.56 -9.52 -11.47
CA ASP A 33 -10.58 -10.31 -10.78
C ASP A 33 -11.99 -9.98 -11.28
N VAL A 34 -12.28 -8.70 -11.51
CA VAL A 34 -13.56 -8.27 -12.13
C VAL A 34 -13.70 -8.86 -13.54
N ALA A 35 -12.65 -8.79 -14.35
CA ALA A 35 -12.67 -9.38 -15.69
C ALA A 35 -12.86 -10.90 -15.66
N TYR A 36 -12.25 -11.60 -14.70
CA TYR A 36 -12.47 -13.03 -14.49
C TYR A 36 -13.91 -13.34 -14.06
N ALA A 37 -14.48 -12.57 -13.14
CA ALA A 37 -15.85 -12.76 -12.66
C ALA A 37 -16.91 -12.59 -13.78
N GLU A 38 -16.66 -11.71 -14.74
CA GLU A 38 -17.56 -11.47 -15.88
C GLU A 38 -17.34 -12.47 -17.04
N SER A 39 -16.08 -12.81 -17.34
CA SER A 39 -15.74 -13.60 -18.55
C SER A 39 -15.46 -15.09 -18.30
N PHE A 40 -15.18 -15.48 -17.06
CA PHE A 40 -14.71 -16.82 -16.65
C PHE A 40 -13.43 -17.31 -17.36
N GLU A 41 -12.67 -16.40 -18.00
CA GLU A 41 -11.43 -16.75 -18.70
C GLU A 41 -10.25 -16.82 -17.72
N VAL A 42 -9.64 -18.00 -17.58
CA VAL A 42 -8.60 -18.31 -16.57
C VAL A 42 -7.34 -17.44 -16.71
N GLN A 43 -7.09 -16.86 -17.89
CA GLN A 43 -5.96 -15.94 -18.07
C GLN A 43 -6.06 -14.71 -17.17
N TRP A 44 -7.26 -14.20 -16.90
CA TRP A 44 -7.46 -13.06 -16.00
C TRP A 44 -7.11 -13.41 -14.55
N ALA A 45 -7.49 -14.60 -14.09
CA ALA A 45 -7.13 -15.10 -12.76
C ALA A 45 -5.60 -15.28 -12.62
N ASN A 46 -4.93 -15.78 -13.66
CA ASN A 46 -3.47 -15.86 -13.68
C ASN A 46 -2.82 -14.47 -13.63
N PHE A 47 -3.35 -13.50 -14.38
CA PHE A 47 -2.83 -12.13 -14.38
C PHE A 47 -3.02 -11.47 -13.00
N ALA A 48 -4.18 -11.66 -12.37
CA ALA A 48 -4.45 -11.21 -11.00
C ALA A 48 -3.44 -11.80 -10.00
N ALA A 49 -3.15 -13.10 -10.11
CA ALA A 49 -2.19 -13.79 -9.24
C ALA A 49 -0.77 -13.21 -9.36
N TRP A 50 -0.31 -12.94 -10.59
CA TRP A 50 1.01 -12.34 -10.83
C TRP A 50 1.09 -10.88 -10.35
N LEU A 51 0.05 -10.09 -10.58
CA LEU A 51 -0.02 -8.71 -10.09
C LEU A 51 -0.02 -8.66 -8.55
N ASN A 52 -0.77 -9.54 -7.91
CA ASN A 52 -0.80 -9.66 -6.45
C ASN A 52 0.57 -10.09 -5.90
N ALA A 53 1.24 -11.05 -6.54
CA ALA A 53 2.59 -11.46 -6.16
C ALA A 53 3.61 -10.31 -6.30
N GLY A 54 3.54 -9.55 -7.40
CA GLY A 54 4.35 -8.34 -7.58
C GLY A 54 4.10 -7.29 -6.49
N ALA A 55 2.82 -7.04 -6.17
CA ALA A 55 2.44 -6.10 -5.12
C ALA A 55 3.00 -6.50 -3.76
N LEU A 56 2.98 -7.80 -3.44
CA LEU A 56 3.56 -8.34 -2.20
C LEU A 56 5.08 -8.21 -2.13
N LEU A 57 5.77 -8.36 -3.26
CA LEU A 57 7.22 -8.17 -3.32
C LEU A 57 7.59 -6.72 -2.95
N PHE A 58 7.04 -5.74 -3.66
CA PHE A 58 7.33 -4.32 -3.40
C PHE A 58 6.77 -3.85 -2.06
N GLY A 59 5.56 -4.30 -1.71
CA GLY A 59 4.91 -4.03 -0.44
C GLY A 59 5.71 -4.57 0.74
N GLY A 60 6.32 -5.76 0.60
CA GLY A 60 7.18 -6.35 1.62
C GLY A 60 8.41 -5.49 1.91
N PHE A 61 9.09 -4.99 0.87
CA PHE A 61 10.19 -4.05 1.05
C PHE A 61 9.74 -2.74 1.70
N ALA A 62 8.57 -2.22 1.32
CA ALA A 62 8.00 -1.02 1.95
C ALA A 62 7.68 -1.26 3.44
N VAL A 63 7.14 -2.42 3.82
CA VAL A 63 6.88 -2.79 5.22
C VAL A 63 8.18 -2.87 6.02
N LEU A 64 9.22 -3.49 5.48
CA LEU A 64 10.53 -3.56 6.13
C LEU A 64 11.11 -2.16 6.38
N TRP A 65 11.00 -1.27 5.40
CA TRP A 65 11.48 0.10 5.55
C TRP A 65 10.65 0.90 6.57
N ALA A 66 9.32 0.77 6.52
CA ALA A 66 8.43 1.37 7.49
C ALA A 66 8.69 0.89 8.93
N LEU A 67 9.08 -0.39 9.10
CA LEU A 67 9.49 -0.94 10.39
C LEU A 67 10.78 -0.28 10.89
N ILE A 68 11.78 -0.12 10.02
CA ILE A 68 13.04 0.57 10.36
C ILE A 68 12.74 2.01 10.77
N ASP A 69 11.89 2.72 10.04
CA ASP A 69 11.49 4.09 10.36
C ASP A 69 10.70 4.16 11.68
N LEU A 70 9.85 3.18 11.98
CA LEU A 70 9.11 3.08 13.23
C LEU A 70 10.04 2.86 14.44
N VAL A 71 11.05 1.99 14.31
CA VAL A 71 12.06 1.76 15.36
C VAL A 71 12.92 3.00 15.57
N ARG A 72 13.22 3.75 14.50
CA ARG A 72 13.98 5.01 14.55
C ARG A 72 13.13 6.22 14.95
N ALA A 73 11.80 6.09 15.05
CA ALA A 73 10.91 7.20 15.34
C ALA A 73 11.02 7.65 16.81
N GLY A 74 11.32 8.94 17.02
CA GLY A 74 11.24 9.58 18.34
C GLY A 74 9.80 9.66 18.87
N ARG A 75 9.65 9.85 20.20
CA ARG A 75 8.37 9.86 20.93
C ARG A 75 7.27 10.73 20.30
N ALA A 76 7.62 11.87 19.71
CA ALA A 76 6.66 12.78 19.08
C ALA A 76 6.06 12.27 17.74
N ARG A 77 6.71 11.33 17.05
CA ARG A 77 6.27 10.81 15.73
C ARG A 77 5.71 9.39 15.78
N ARG A 78 5.75 8.76 16.95
CA ARG A 78 5.45 7.33 17.11
C ARG A 78 3.99 6.98 16.77
N GLY A 79 3.05 7.93 16.97
CA GLY A 79 1.65 7.75 16.60
C GLY A 79 1.42 7.67 15.09
N HIS A 80 1.91 8.65 14.33
CA HIS A 80 1.75 8.67 12.86
C HIS A 80 2.54 7.53 12.19
N ALA A 81 3.78 7.30 12.62
CA ALA A 81 4.60 6.19 12.10
C ALA A 81 3.95 4.83 12.41
N GLY A 82 3.34 4.68 13.59
CA GLY A 82 2.61 3.47 13.97
C GLY A 82 1.36 3.24 13.11
N LEU A 83 0.54 4.27 12.88
CA LEU A 83 -0.65 4.16 12.03
C LEU A 83 -0.27 3.82 10.58
N TYR A 84 0.75 4.50 10.04
CA TYR A 84 1.28 4.22 8.72
C TYR A 84 1.77 2.77 8.58
N PHE A 85 2.59 2.32 9.52
CA PHE A 85 3.08 0.94 9.55
C PHE A 85 1.92 -0.07 9.66
N ALA A 86 0.95 0.18 10.53
CA ALA A 86 -0.20 -0.70 10.71
C ALA A 86 -1.04 -0.83 9.43
N ALA A 87 -1.31 0.28 8.73
CA ALA A 87 -2.03 0.25 7.46
C ALA A 87 -1.26 -0.51 6.38
N LEU A 88 0.05 -0.29 6.29
CA LEU A 88 0.92 -0.95 5.31
C LEU A 88 1.06 -2.45 5.60
N ALA A 89 1.20 -2.83 6.88
CA ALA A 89 1.25 -4.23 7.31
C ALA A 89 -0.08 -4.94 7.07
N ALA A 90 -1.22 -4.29 7.37
CA ALA A 90 -2.54 -4.85 7.11
C ALA A 90 -2.77 -5.09 5.60
N MET A 91 -2.41 -4.12 4.76
CA MET A 91 -2.42 -4.27 3.30
C MET A 91 -1.59 -5.48 2.86
N TRP A 92 -0.36 -5.61 3.35
CA TRP A 92 0.54 -6.68 2.97
C TRP A 92 0.03 -8.06 3.41
N VAL A 93 -0.44 -8.19 4.66
CA VAL A 93 -0.98 -9.45 5.19
C VAL A 93 -2.22 -9.89 4.41
N LEU A 94 -3.13 -8.97 4.10
CA LEU A 94 -4.34 -9.30 3.34
C LEU A 94 -4.01 -9.64 1.88
N GLY A 95 -3.03 -8.97 1.27
CA GLY A 95 -2.52 -9.37 -0.04
C GLY A 95 -1.94 -10.79 -0.04
N LEU A 96 -1.28 -11.19 1.05
CA LEU A 96 -0.71 -12.53 1.22
C LEU A 96 -1.82 -13.58 1.33
N VAL A 97 -2.89 -13.30 2.08
CA VAL A 97 -4.09 -14.13 2.09
C VAL A 97 -4.68 -14.23 0.68
N GLY A 98 -4.75 -13.11 -0.04
CA GLY A 98 -5.16 -13.07 -1.44
C GLY A 98 -4.31 -13.96 -2.35
N ALA A 99 -3.00 -14.06 -2.10
CA ALA A 99 -2.11 -14.93 -2.87
C ALA A 99 -2.42 -16.41 -2.65
N PHE A 100 -2.74 -16.80 -1.41
CA PHE A 100 -3.17 -18.18 -1.13
C PHE A 100 -4.52 -18.49 -1.77
N VAL A 101 -5.44 -17.53 -1.85
CA VAL A 101 -6.71 -17.70 -2.56
C VAL A 101 -6.51 -17.89 -4.05
N HIS A 102 -5.64 -17.09 -4.68
CA HIS A 102 -5.27 -17.24 -6.09
C HIS A 102 -4.50 -18.54 -6.38
N GLY A 103 -3.94 -19.20 -5.37
CA GLY A 103 -3.29 -20.51 -5.49
C GLY A 103 -4.27 -21.69 -5.47
N LYS A 104 -5.55 -21.48 -5.21
CA LYS A 104 -6.60 -22.52 -5.33
C LYS A 104 -6.92 -22.75 -6.82
N ASP A 105 -7.63 -23.84 -7.10
CA ASP A 105 -8.20 -24.08 -8.43
C ASP A 105 -9.02 -22.85 -8.88
N ALA A 106 -8.87 -22.42 -10.14
CA ALA A 106 -9.42 -21.16 -10.64
C ALA A 106 -10.94 -21.06 -10.42
N TYR A 107 -11.65 -22.18 -10.55
CA TYR A 107 -13.09 -22.23 -10.32
C TYR A 107 -13.50 -22.13 -8.85
N ALA A 108 -12.57 -22.31 -7.91
CA ALA A 108 -12.80 -22.22 -6.47
C ALA A 108 -12.36 -20.89 -5.84
N ILE A 109 -11.76 -19.97 -6.62
CA ILE A 109 -11.27 -18.68 -6.09
C ILE A 109 -12.38 -17.63 -5.94
N MET A 110 -13.48 -17.78 -6.67
CA MET A 110 -14.59 -16.83 -6.65
C MET A 110 -15.68 -17.24 -5.66
N PRO A 111 -16.27 -16.29 -4.90
CA PRO A 111 -16.07 -14.83 -4.98
C PRO A 111 -14.97 -14.28 -4.05
N GLU A 112 -14.25 -15.14 -3.32
CA GLU A 112 -13.31 -14.74 -2.27
C GLU A 112 -12.18 -13.83 -2.77
N ALA A 113 -11.60 -14.11 -3.95
CA ALA A 113 -10.51 -13.32 -4.52
C ALA A 113 -10.93 -11.87 -4.81
N LEU A 114 -12.16 -11.65 -5.31
CA LEU A 114 -12.70 -10.33 -5.63
C LEU A 114 -12.85 -9.45 -4.37
N TYR A 115 -13.37 -10.01 -3.28
CA TYR A 115 -13.50 -9.26 -2.03
C TYR A 115 -12.14 -8.91 -1.44
N LEU A 116 -11.18 -9.85 -1.47
CA LEU A 116 -9.85 -9.62 -0.95
C LEU A 116 -9.10 -8.56 -1.78
N SER A 117 -9.13 -8.63 -3.10
CA SER A 117 -8.45 -7.64 -3.94
C SER A 117 -9.05 -6.24 -3.78
N ALA A 118 -10.37 -6.12 -3.60
CA ALA A 118 -11.02 -4.84 -3.33
C ALA A 118 -10.57 -4.23 -2.00
N VAL A 119 -10.54 -5.02 -0.92
CA VAL A 119 -10.07 -4.56 0.39
C VAL A 119 -8.60 -4.17 0.36
N VAL A 120 -7.75 -4.97 -0.31
CA VAL A 120 -6.32 -4.70 -0.37
C VAL A 120 -6.01 -3.48 -1.23
N ALA A 121 -6.72 -3.26 -2.34
CA ALA A 121 -6.60 -2.04 -3.14
C ALA A 121 -6.98 -0.78 -2.33
N LEU A 122 -8.04 -0.85 -1.53
CA LEU A 122 -8.44 0.26 -0.65
C LEU A 122 -7.38 0.54 0.42
N LEU A 123 -6.83 -0.50 1.04
CA LEU A 123 -5.76 -0.34 2.03
C LEU A 123 -4.48 0.20 1.41
N ALA A 124 -4.15 -0.19 0.18
CA ALA A 124 -3.02 0.36 -0.56
C ALA A 124 -3.21 1.87 -0.78
N LEU A 125 -4.41 2.31 -1.15
CA LEU A 125 -4.74 3.73 -1.31
C LEU A 125 -4.56 4.50 0.00
N VAL A 126 -5.07 3.96 1.11
CA VAL A 126 -4.91 4.57 2.45
C VAL A 126 -3.44 4.62 2.86
N ALA A 127 -2.67 3.55 2.64
CA ALA A 127 -1.25 3.51 2.97
C ALA A 127 -0.44 4.51 2.13
N SER A 128 -0.72 4.63 0.83
CA SER A 128 -0.11 5.65 -0.03
C SER A 128 -0.46 7.06 0.45
N TRP A 129 -1.72 7.32 0.78
CA TRP A 129 -2.15 8.62 1.31
C TRP A 129 -1.43 8.98 2.62
N LEU A 130 -1.39 8.05 3.58
CA LEU A 130 -0.69 8.24 4.86
C LEU A 130 0.82 8.44 4.68
N GLY A 131 1.43 7.73 3.73
CA GLY A 131 2.85 7.90 3.41
C GLY A 131 3.14 9.31 2.87
N TYR A 132 2.46 9.71 1.78
CA TYR A 132 2.73 10.99 1.12
C TYR A 132 2.25 12.21 1.90
N SER A 133 1.19 12.09 2.72
CA SER A 133 0.69 13.20 3.54
C SER A 133 1.65 13.63 4.67
N GLY A 134 2.62 12.78 5.03
CA GLY A 134 3.74 13.14 5.91
C GLY A 134 4.80 14.03 5.26
N VAL A 135 4.75 14.24 3.94
CA VAL A 135 5.77 14.96 3.13
C VAL A 135 5.35 16.41 2.83
N ARG A 136 4.37 16.99 3.55
CA ARG A 136 3.89 18.35 3.22
C ARG A 136 5.04 19.35 3.13
N PRO A 137 5.19 20.08 2.01
CA PRO A 137 6.19 21.13 1.88
C PRO A 137 5.88 22.21 2.91
N ALA A 138 6.92 22.69 3.62
CA ALA A 138 6.80 23.90 4.41
C ALA A 138 6.34 25.01 3.46
N THR A 139 5.12 25.51 3.67
CA THR A 139 4.66 26.73 3.00
C THR A 139 5.69 27.81 3.29
N VAL A 140 6.47 28.20 2.28
CA VAL A 140 7.37 29.36 2.34
C VAL A 140 6.47 30.60 2.31
N ALA A 141 5.83 30.88 3.44
CA ALA A 141 5.07 32.11 3.66
C ALA A 141 6.04 33.14 4.22
N GLY A 142 6.63 33.94 3.33
CA GLY A 142 7.51 35.03 3.79
C GLY A 142 8.39 35.68 2.73
N GLU A 143 7.91 35.92 1.52
CA GLU A 143 8.42 37.04 0.70
C GLU A 143 7.35 38.14 0.72
N ALA A 144 7.31 38.88 1.83
CA ALA A 144 6.79 40.25 1.87
C ALA A 144 8.02 41.14 1.63
N ALA A 145 8.03 41.92 0.53
CA ALA A 145 7.44 43.25 0.42
C ALA A 145 8.23 44.29 1.23
#